data_AF-A0A964YRN4-F1
#
_entry.id   AF-A0A964YRN4-F1
#
_cell.length_a   1.000
_cell.length_b   1.000
_cell.length_c   1.000
_cell.angle_alpha   90.00
_cell.angle_beta   90.00
_cell.angle_gamma   90.00
#
_symmetry.space_group_name_H-M   'P 1'
#
loop_
_entity.id
_entity.type
_entity.pdbx_description
1 polymer ?
#
loop_
_entity_poly.entity_id
_entity_poly.type
_entity_poly.pdbx_seq_one_letter_code
_entity_poly.pdbx_strand_id
1 'polypeptide(L)'
;GRHISFDLRGRYLYGNWYGQDNDTSNLNNYLSGPLSPYKDTFNMTAHNFLNEQHRLAFELVLHANRFAERTNWDPYIFGGIGVTWRQTWGNLYNGTDLYSYPDMVASGNISNAITTSMDNTYETRLDPNQNDRWNAKWMPSLGIGIGYIVGPRFSIGIEHKTTFTGIDDWDGVISSNRVKNDWYHYTSGYLQFRFRTREKAPKQEEQNNSINNINNYNNNCLKPTISIAESSVTTNNENYYIRTFDPATNTVNSGVVLKPGINRFTLFVQNDCGSATQNIEIHYTDCRLPNINFSNLVKDGSTTVQQPILNLSAIIENTQSSNILFYVNGISRSLFSYDNLNDVFQSTVSLQPGTNLIKVEASNLCGSSFAATEVIYDNCVTPSLSMMSPSTNGTTVSSASQTVTVSTFGFNGKSEFSVLLNGQNLSNFSWANGVLTAPVTLVNGNNTLTVNGTNRCGSESLVITLNYQQCQAPVITLQNPASVNVSVSKAPYTVKFKTQNQSSISLMV
;
A
#
# COMPACT_ATOMS: atom_id res chain seq x y z
N GLY A 1 -42.26 -1.45 -13.95
CA GLY A 1 -42.64 -0.03 -14.04
C GLY A 1 -41.65 0.73 -14.90
N ARG A 2 -41.48 2.04 -14.67
CA ARG A 2 -40.44 2.86 -15.33
C ARG A 2 -39.05 2.28 -15.04
N HIS A 3 -38.14 2.38 -16.01
CA HIS A 3 -36.78 1.82 -15.92
C HIS A 3 -35.94 2.47 -14.82
N ILE A 4 -36.12 3.79 -14.63
CA ILE A 4 -35.42 4.62 -13.65
C ILE A 4 -36.46 5.35 -12.80
N SER A 5 -36.20 5.51 -11.52
CA SER A 5 -36.88 6.46 -10.63
C SER A 5 -35.88 7.43 -10.02
N PHE A 6 -36.36 8.56 -9.50
CA PHE A 6 -35.53 9.53 -8.83
C PHE A 6 -36.14 9.98 -7.51
N ASP A 7 -35.27 10.27 -6.54
CA ASP A 7 -35.62 10.86 -5.27
C ASP A 7 -34.88 12.20 -5.10
N LEU A 8 -35.52 13.14 -4.41
CA LEU A 8 -34.87 14.34 -3.89
C LEU A 8 -34.61 14.13 -2.41
N ARG A 9 -33.34 14.21 -2.00
CA ARG A 9 -32.90 13.86 -0.65
C ARG A 9 -32.22 15.06 0.03
N GLY A 10 -32.72 15.43 1.20
CA GLY A 10 -31.98 16.25 2.15
C GLY A 10 -31.14 15.35 3.06
N ARG A 11 -29.86 15.69 3.26
CA ARG A 11 -28.94 14.94 4.13
C ARG A 11 -28.25 15.89 5.10
N TYR A 12 -28.29 15.53 6.38
CA TYR A 12 -27.40 16.08 7.41
C TYR A 12 -26.32 15.06 7.75
N LEU A 13 -25.09 15.51 7.89
CA LEU A 13 -23.94 14.70 8.31
C LEU A 13 -23.17 15.46 9.38
N TYR A 14 -22.83 14.77 10.45
CA TYR A 14 -21.84 15.19 11.45
C TYR A 14 -20.80 14.09 11.57
N GLY A 15 -19.53 14.47 11.72
CA GLY A 15 -18.49 13.50 12.01
C GLY A 15 -17.11 14.12 12.14
N ASN A 16 -16.18 13.27 12.56
CA ASN A 16 -14.78 13.59 12.74
C ASN A 16 -13.95 12.77 11.76
N TRP A 17 -13.05 13.43 11.04
CA TRP A 17 -12.05 12.80 10.18
C TRP A 17 -10.70 13.04 10.82
N TYR A 18 -9.89 11.99 10.94
CA TYR A 18 -8.55 12.13 11.51
C TYR A 18 -7.53 11.46 10.58
N GLY A 19 -6.30 11.96 10.62
CA GLY A 19 -5.17 11.40 9.91
C GLY A 19 -3.89 11.63 10.71
N GLN A 20 -2.99 10.65 10.66
CA GLN A 20 -1.69 10.70 11.31
C GLN A 20 -0.67 10.06 10.37
N ASP A 21 0.36 10.81 10.01
CA ASP A 21 1.51 10.28 9.31
C ASP A 21 2.34 9.41 10.26
N ASN A 22 2.82 8.28 9.75
CA ASN A 22 3.70 7.36 10.48
C ASN A 22 5.18 7.68 10.27
N ASP A 23 5.50 8.79 9.59
CA ASP A 23 6.84 9.27 9.33
C ASP A 23 6.86 10.81 9.33
N THR A 24 8.05 11.39 9.35
CA THR A 24 8.26 12.84 9.35
C THR A 24 8.41 13.41 7.95
N SER A 25 7.84 14.60 7.75
CA SER A 25 8.03 15.43 6.57
C SER A 25 8.84 16.66 6.91
N ASN A 26 9.72 17.09 6.00
CA ASN A 26 10.46 18.35 6.17
C ASN A 26 9.53 19.55 5.98
N LEU A 27 9.84 20.66 6.66
CA LEU A 27 9.08 21.90 6.59
C LEU A 27 9.78 22.99 5.77
N ASN A 28 10.70 22.61 4.87
CA ASN A 28 11.50 23.54 4.07
C ASN A 28 10.63 24.55 3.30
N ASN A 29 9.54 24.07 2.68
CA ASN A 29 8.63 24.88 1.87
C ASN A 29 7.42 25.42 2.65
N TYR A 30 7.31 25.16 3.95
CA TYR A 30 6.24 25.69 4.78
C TYR A 30 6.46 27.18 5.02
N LEU A 31 5.56 28.05 4.56
CA LEU A 31 5.77 29.50 4.62
C LEU A 31 5.55 30.06 6.03
N SER A 32 4.35 29.84 6.58
CA SER A 32 3.95 30.33 7.90
C SER A 32 2.65 29.66 8.34
N GLY A 33 2.46 29.48 9.64
CA GLY A 33 1.20 29.03 10.20
C GLY A 33 1.39 28.22 11.49
N PRO A 34 0.42 27.39 11.86
CA PRO A 34 0.45 26.61 13.09
C PRO A 34 1.65 25.67 13.24
N LEU A 35 2.30 25.27 12.14
CA LEU A 35 3.50 24.42 12.14
C LEU A 35 4.82 25.23 12.15
N SER A 36 4.77 26.57 12.25
CA SER A 36 5.97 27.41 12.31
C SER A 36 6.93 27.04 13.45
N PRO A 37 6.46 26.72 14.68
CA PRO A 37 7.36 26.27 15.76
C PRO A 37 8.16 25.02 15.39
N TYR A 38 7.54 24.06 14.70
CA TYR A 38 8.23 22.86 14.19
C TYR A 38 9.24 23.18 13.10
N LYS A 39 8.89 24.10 12.19
CA LYS A 39 9.81 24.55 11.13
C LYS A 39 11.08 25.17 11.72
N ASP A 40 10.91 26.08 12.68
CA ASP A 40 12.01 26.87 13.23
C ASP A 40 12.88 26.04 14.21
N THR A 41 12.28 25.07 14.91
CA THR A 41 12.98 24.26 15.94
C THR A 41 13.60 23.00 15.37
N PHE A 42 12.85 22.21 14.58
CA PHE A 42 13.28 20.88 14.13
C PHE A 42 13.38 20.77 12.60
N ASN A 43 12.75 21.69 11.87
CA ASN A 43 12.53 21.63 10.41
C ASN A 43 11.86 20.32 9.94
N MET A 44 11.10 19.68 10.82
CA MET A 44 10.36 18.45 10.54
C MET A 44 9.09 18.35 11.40
N THR A 45 8.07 17.66 10.89
CA THR A 45 6.86 17.28 11.63
C THR A 45 6.30 15.97 11.09
N ALA A 46 5.62 15.18 11.91
CA ALA A 46 4.69 14.18 11.40
C ALA A 46 3.32 14.86 11.25
N HIS A 47 2.78 14.92 10.03
CA HIS A 47 1.49 15.59 9.83
C HIS A 47 0.38 14.80 10.52
N ASN A 48 -0.49 15.54 11.20
CA ASN A 48 -1.65 14.97 11.82
C ASN A 48 -2.76 16.00 11.86
N PHE A 49 -4.00 15.52 11.79
CA PHE A 49 -5.16 16.39 11.83
C PHE A 49 -6.38 15.68 12.40
N LEU A 50 -7.26 16.48 12.99
CA LEU A 50 -8.64 16.16 13.32
C LEU A 50 -9.53 17.22 12.67
N ASN A 51 -10.34 16.82 11.72
CA ASN A 51 -11.33 17.64 11.06
C ASN A 51 -12.73 17.28 11.59
N GLU A 52 -13.29 18.14 12.43
CA GLU A 52 -14.68 18.06 12.84
C GLU A 52 -15.54 18.80 11.81
N GLN A 53 -16.63 18.18 11.36
CA GLN A 53 -17.52 18.83 10.40
C GLN A 53 -19.00 18.52 10.57
N HIS A 54 -19.78 19.52 10.16
CA HIS A 54 -21.20 19.42 9.89
C HIS A 54 -21.45 19.66 8.41
N ARG A 55 -22.43 18.99 7.82
CA ARG A 55 -22.84 19.22 6.44
C ARG A 55 -24.34 19.11 6.27
N LEU A 56 -24.91 20.06 5.54
CA LEU A 56 -26.27 20.02 5.04
C LEU A 56 -26.23 19.99 3.51
N ALA A 57 -26.81 18.95 2.91
CA ALA A 57 -26.76 18.71 1.47
C ALA A 57 -28.14 18.42 0.87
N PHE A 58 -28.31 18.84 -0.38
CA PHE A 58 -29.43 18.49 -1.23
C PHE A 58 -28.94 17.63 -2.39
N GLU A 59 -29.55 16.47 -2.57
CA GLU A 59 -29.06 15.40 -3.44
C GLU A 59 -30.18 14.89 -4.35
N LEU A 60 -29.82 14.64 -5.61
CA LEU A 60 -30.62 13.85 -6.54
C LEU A 60 -30.14 12.41 -6.47
N VAL A 61 -31.05 11.46 -6.26
CA VAL A 61 -30.78 10.03 -6.25
C VAL A 61 -31.46 9.41 -7.46
N LEU A 62 -30.76 8.57 -8.22
CA LEU A 62 -31.26 7.88 -9.40
C LEU A 62 -31.18 6.37 -9.18
N HIS A 63 -32.34 5.71 -9.19
CA HIS A 63 -32.49 4.30 -8.87
C HIS A 63 -32.75 3.46 -10.12
N ALA A 64 -32.20 2.25 -10.15
CA ALA A 64 -32.52 1.23 -11.15
C ALA A 64 -33.87 0.56 -10.83
N ASN A 65 -34.95 1.33 -10.84
CA ASN A 65 -36.27 0.93 -10.32
C ASN A 65 -36.81 -0.39 -10.89
N ARG A 66 -36.60 -0.68 -12.18
CA ARG A 66 -37.07 -1.96 -12.78
C ARG A 66 -36.30 -3.17 -12.24
N PHE A 67 -35.03 -2.99 -11.89
CA PHE A 67 -34.21 -4.04 -11.27
C PHE A 67 -34.67 -4.23 -9.82
N ALA A 68 -34.81 -3.13 -9.07
CA ALA A 68 -35.33 -3.14 -7.70
C ALA A 68 -36.70 -3.82 -7.56
N GLU A 69 -37.65 -3.53 -8.45
CA GLU A 69 -38.98 -4.18 -8.46
C GLU A 69 -38.92 -5.71 -8.71
N ARG A 70 -37.84 -6.23 -9.33
CA ARG A 70 -37.71 -7.65 -9.68
C ARG A 70 -36.91 -8.45 -8.66
N THR A 71 -35.89 -7.84 -8.07
CA THR A 71 -34.88 -8.55 -7.26
C THR A 71 -34.88 -8.11 -5.80
N ASN A 72 -35.65 -7.07 -5.44
CA ASN A 72 -35.56 -6.33 -4.19
C ASN A 72 -34.19 -5.67 -3.94
N TRP A 73 -33.24 -5.77 -4.88
CA TRP A 73 -31.97 -5.06 -4.82
C TRP A 73 -32.07 -3.75 -5.60
N ASP A 74 -31.76 -2.64 -4.96
CA ASP A 74 -31.87 -1.29 -5.48
C ASP A 74 -30.48 -0.66 -5.61
N PRO A 75 -29.78 -0.85 -6.73
CA PRO A 75 -28.57 -0.11 -7.03
C PRO A 75 -28.95 1.29 -7.52
N TYR A 76 -28.24 2.30 -6.99
CA TYR A 76 -28.48 3.70 -7.32
C TYR A 76 -27.19 4.52 -7.28
N ILE A 77 -27.23 5.64 -7.99
CA ILE A 77 -26.22 6.69 -7.91
C ILE A 77 -26.87 7.94 -7.33
N PHE A 78 -26.09 8.76 -6.65
CA PHE A 78 -26.58 10.03 -6.14
C PHE A 78 -25.52 11.12 -6.21
N GLY A 79 -25.97 12.34 -6.41
CA GLY A 79 -25.09 13.49 -6.48
C GLY A 79 -25.80 14.74 -6.00
N GLY A 80 -25.05 15.71 -5.51
CA GLY A 80 -25.64 16.90 -4.93
C GLY A 80 -24.64 17.94 -4.48
N ILE A 81 -25.17 19.06 -4.02
CA ILE A 81 -24.41 20.16 -3.46
C ILE A 81 -24.79 20.32 -1.98
N GLY A 82 -23.82 20.66 -1.15
CA GLY A 82 -24.08 20.91 0.26
C GLY A 82 -23.09 21.91 0.84
N VAL A 83 -23.54 22.62 1.86
CA VAL A 83 -22.69 23.48 2.67
C VAL A 83 -22.08 22.62 3.78
N THR A 84 -20.77 22.70 3.93
CA THR A 84 -20.00 22.02 4.96
C THR A 84 -19.33 23.04 5.84
N TRP A 85 -19.62 22.98 7.14
CA TRP A 85 -18.95 23.73 8.21
C TRP A 85 -17.91 22.81 8.81
N ARG A 86 -16.65 23.24 8.85
CA ARG A 86 -15.57 22.43 9.42
C ARG A 86 -14.65 23.20 10.34
N GLN A 87 -13.93 22.42 11.12
CA GLN A 87 -12.93 22.83 12.07
C GLN A 87 -11.74 21.86 11.99
N THR A 88 -10.57 22.31 11.53
CA THR A 88 -9.37 21.46 11.46
C THR A 88 -8.40 21.78 12.60
N TRP A 89 -8.04 20.76 13.36
CA TRP A 89 -7.16 20.79 14.52
C TRP A 89 -5.96 19.86 14.31
N GLY A 90 -4.86 20.11 15.01
CA GLY A 90 -3.64 19.32 15.00
C GLY A 90 -3.19 19.08 16.43
N ASN A 91 -2.64 17.90 16.67
CA ASN A 91 -2.00 17.48 17.90
C ASN A 91 -0.50 17.77 17.80
N LEU A 92 -0.10 18.92 18.31
CA LEU A 92 1.23 19.52 18.16
C LEU A 92 1.98 19.63 19.48
N TYR A 93 1.30 19.62 20.62
CA TYR A 93 1.90 19.80 21.95
C TYR A 93 1.56 18.63 22.88
N ASN A 94 2.52 18.29 23.74
CA ASN A 94 2.30 17.49 24.94
C ASN A 94 2.27 18.44 26.13
N GLY A 95 1.08 18.86 26.54
CA GLY A 95 0.92 19.94 27.51
C GLY A 95 1.39 21.28 26.94
N THR A 96 2.56 21.77 27.37
CA THR A 96 3.14 23.04 26.90
C THR A 96 4.29 22.86 25.91
N ASP A 97 4.84 21.65 25.81
CA ASP A 97 6.04 21.37 25.04
C ASP A 97 5.68 20.75 23.68
N LEU A 98 6.45 21.07 22.64
CA LEU A 98 6.29 20.43 21.33
C LEU A 98 6.69 18.95 21.40
N TYR A 99 6.01 18.09 20.65
CA TYR A 99 6.49 16.72 20.44
C TYR A 99 7.86 16.72 19.76
N SER A 100 8.84 16.06 20.36
CA SER A 100 10.18 15.96 19.80
C SER A 100 10.26 14.85 18.74
N TYR A 101 9.91 15.17 17.50
CA TYR A 101 10.08 14.23 16.38
C TYR A 101 11.53 13.76 16.16
N PRO A 102 12.58 14.58 16.35
CA PRO A 102 13.96 14.09 16.27
C PRO A 102 14.28 12.97 17.25
N ASP A 103 13.76 13.03 18.49
CA ASP A 103 13.96 11.97 19.49
C ASP A 103 13.20 10.69 19.08
N MET A 104 11.99 10.85 18.52
CA MET A 104 11.22 9.74 17.98
C MET A 104 11.92 9.07 16.79
N VAL A 105 12.58 9.84 15.92
CA VAL A 105 13.42 9.32 14.83
C VAL A 105 14.62 8.55 15.40
N ALA A 106 15.31 9.11 16.39
CA ALA A 106 16.49 8.50 17.02
C ALA A 106 16.18 7.14 17.69
N SER A 107 14.93 6.89 18.08
CA SER A 107 14.50 5.62 18.66
C SER A 107 14.51 4.41 17.69
N GLY A 108 14.61 4.65 16.38
CA GLY A 108 14.68 3.60 15.35
C GLY A 108 13.35 3.01 14.89
N ASN A 109 12.23 3.29 15.56
CA ASN A 109 10.87 2.95 15.09
C ASN A 109 9.91 4.12 15.30
N ILE A 110 9.95 5.06 14.36
CA ILE A 110 9.21 6.31 14.45
C ILE A 110 7.69 6.12 14.47
N SER A 111 7.16 5.19 13.68
CA SER A 111 5.72 4.89 13.65
C SER A 111 5.20 4.47 15.03
N ASN A 112 5.94 3.58 15.71
CA ASN A 112 5.60 3.17 17.07
C ASN A 112 5.78 4.33 18.07
N ALA A 113 6.83 5.14 17.93
CA ALA A 113 7.06 6.27 18.81
C ALA A 113 5.94 7.33 18.70
N ILE A 114 5.52 7.68 17.49
CA ILE A 114 4.40 8.61 17.22
C ILE A 114 3.11 8.08 17.85
N THR A 115 2.75 6.83 17.55
CA THR A 115 1.48 6.24 18.01
C THR A 115 1.39 6.05 19.52
N THR A 116 2.53 5.90 20.22
CA THR A 116 2.55 5.68 21.68
C THR A 116 2.78 6.95 22.50
N SER A 117 3.43 7.96 21.93
CA SER A 117 3.84 9.17 22.66
C SER A 117 2.83 10.31 22.58
N MET A 118 1.91 10.27 21.61
CA MET A 118 0.93 11.33 21.38
C MET A 118 -0.31 11.18 22.27
N ASP A 119 -0.75 12.28 22.87
CA ASP A 119 -1.90 12.31 23.79
C ASP A 119 -3.27 12.42 23.09
N ASN A 120 -3.28 12.68 21.78
CA ASN A 120 -4.45 12.85 20.92
C ASN A 120 -5.42 13.94 21.40
N THR A 121 -4.92 15.02 22.00
CA THR A 121 -5.76 16.12 22.50
C THR A 121 -6.15 17.15 21.44
N TYR A 122 -5.45 17.21 20.30
CA TYR A 122 -5.77 18.05 19.13
C TYR A 122 -6.04 19.52 19.50
N GLU A 123 -5.07 20.10 20.17
CA GLU A 123 -5.12 21.40 20.85
C GLU A 123 -4.81 22.60 19.94
N THR A 124 -4.24 22.38 18.76
CA THR A 124 -3.82 23.48 17.88
C THR A 124 -4.70 23.63 16.65
N ARG A 125 -5.21 24.84 16.38
CA ARG A 125 -5.99 25.14 15.17
C ARG A 125 -5.12 25.11 13.92
N LEU A 126 -5.47 24.30 12.91
CA LEU A 126 -4.73 24.21 11.63
C LEU A 126 -5.32 25.06 10.51
N ASP A 127 -6.61 25.39 10.56
CA ASP A 127 -7.25 26.17 9.49
C ASP A 127 -7.07 27.70 9.63
N PRO A 128 -7.31 28.49 8.56
CA PRO A 128 -6.99 29.92 8.54
C PRO A 128 -7.81 30.79 9.50
N ASN A 129 -8.96 30.30 9.97
CA ASN A 129 -9.89 31.09 10.76
C ASN A 129 -9.59 30.94 12.25
N GLN A 130 -9.04 31.99 12.84
CA GLN A 130 -8.76 32.07 14.28
C GLN A 130 -10.04 32.45 15.08
N ASN A 131 -10.12 32.05 16.35
CA ASN A 131 -11.22 32.29 17.33
C ASN A 131 -12.45 31.35 17.23
N ASP A 132 -12.25 30.03 17.17
CA ASP A 132 -13.32 29.00 17.23
C ASP A 132 -14.43 29.13 16.18
N ARG A 133 -14.16 29.86 15.09
CA ARG A 133 -15.12 30.05 14.00
C ARG A 133 -15.12 28.84 13.08
N TRP A 134 -16.32 28.43 12.69
CA TRP A 134 -16.53 27.38 11.69
C TRP A 134 -16.25 27.89 10.27
N ASN A 135 -15.46 27.14 9.50
CA ASN A 135 -15.21 27.43 8.10
C ASN A 135 -16.29 26.77 7.23
N ALA A 136 -17.17 27.57 6.63
CA ALA A 136 -18.30 27.10 5.83
C ALA A 136 -18.00 27.23 4.33
N LYS A 137 -18.16 26.13 3.57
CA LYS A 137 -18.03 26.16 2.11
C LYS A 137 -19.01 25.23 1.41
N TRP A 138 -19.48 25.65 0.23
CA TRP A 138 -20.28 24.82 -0.66
C TRP A 138 -19.40 23.81 -1.39
N MET A 139 -19.76 22.53 -1.31
CA MET A 139 -19.00 21.43 -1.89
C MET A 139 -19.92 20.49 -2.65
N PRO A 140 -19.61 20.15 -3.91
CA PRO A 140 -20.29 19.10 -4.65
C PRO A 140 -19.88 17.72 -4.12
N SER A 141 -20.77 16.74 -4.30
CA SER A 141 -20.52 15.37 -3.90
C SER A 141 -21.19 14.38 -4.85
N LEU A 142 -20.58 13.21 -4.98
CA LEU A 142 -21.07 12.09 -5.78
C LEU A 142 -20.96 10.80 -4.94
N GLY A 143 -21.92 9.91 -5.10
CA GLY A 143 -21.94 8.64 -4.41
C GLY A 143 -22.69 7.56 -5.17
N ILE A 144 -22.46 6.34 -4.71
CA ILE A 144 -23.10 5.12 -5.21
C ILE A 144 -23.64 4.35 -4.02
N GLY A 145 -24.72 3.62 -4.22
CA GLY A 145 -25.32 2.83 -3.17
C GLY A 145 -26.02 1.59 -3.70
N ILE A 146 -26.18 0.63 -2.80
CA ILE A 146 -27.00 -0.55 -3.01
C ILE A 146 -27.88 -0.75 -1.79
N GLY A 147 -29.18 -0.77 -2.00
CA GLY A 147 -30.19 -1.07 -0.99
C GLY A 147 -30.82 -2.45 -1.21
N TYR A 148 -31.26 -3.08 -0.14
CA TYR A 148 -32.16 -4.22 -0.16
C TYR A 148 -33.52 -3.80 0.42
N ILE A 149 -34.56 -3.96 -0.38
CA ILE A 149 -35.94 -3.64 -0.04
C ILE A 149 -36.53 -4.84 0.71
N VAL A 150 -36.53 -4.76 2.03
CA VAL A 150 -37.11 -5.80 2.90
C VAL A 150 -38.64 -5.81 2.79
N GLY A 151 -39.24 -4.64 2.58
CA GLY A 151 -40.67 -4.51 2.37
C GLY A 151 -41.08 -3.10 1.92
N PRO A 152 -42.38 -2.83 1.77
CA PRO A 152 -42.86 -1.55 1.24
C PRO A 152 -42.50 -0.35 2.14
N ARG A 153 -42.20 -0.59 3.42
CA ARG A 153 -41.92 0.44 4.43
C ARG A 153 -40.49 0.43 4.96
N PHE A 154 -39.65 -0.51 4.54
CA PHE A 154 -38.33 -0.69 5.13
C PHE A 154 -37.32 -1.18 4.11
N SER A 155 -36.15 -0.54 4.09
CA SER A 155 -34.97 -0.98 3.35
C SER A 155 -33.70 -0.79 4.18
N ILE A 156 -32.71 -1.61 3.90
CA ILE A 156 -31.36 -1.54 4.46
C ILE A 156 -30.38 -1.39 3.30
N GLY A 157 -29.24 -0.74 3.48
CA GLY A 157 -28.25 -0.71 2.41
C GLY A 157 -26.92 -0.14 2.82
N ILE A 158 -26.03 -0.06 1.84
CA ILE A 158 -24.69 0.51 1.97
C ILE A 158 -24.52 1.57 0.88
N GLU A 159 -23.91 2.68 1.24
CA GLU A 159 -23.54 3.77 0.34
C GLU A 159 -22.08 4.12 0.50
N HIS A 160 -21.44 4.53 -0.59
CA HIS A 160 -20.16 5.23 -0.56
C HIS A 160 -20.34 6.61 -1.18
N LYS A 161 -19.77 7.64 -0.54
CA LYS A 161 -19.89 9.03 -0.98
C LYS A 161 -18.54 9.73 -0.91
N THR A 162 -18.21 10.45 -1.98
CA THR A 162 -17.06 11.35 -2.06
C THR A 162 -17.55 12.79 -2.17
N THR A 163 -16.92 13.69 -1.40
CA THR A 163 -17.15 15.13 -1.45
C THR A 163 -15.87 15.81 -1.93
N PHE A 164 -16.01 16.62 -2.98
CA PHE A 164 -14.90 17.34 -3.59
C PHE A 164 -14.81 18.72 -2.96
N THR A 165 -13.81 18.95 -2.12
CA THR A 165 -13.78 20.15 -1.25
C THR A 165 -13.47 21.43 -2.03
N GLY A 166 -12.70 21.30 -3.13
CA GLY A 166 -12.21 22.42 -3.92
C GLY A 166 -11.26 23.34 -3.14
N ILE A 167 -10.63 22.85 -2.09
CA ILE A 167 -9.62 23.51 -1.24
C ILE A 167 -8.47 22.51 -0.96
N ASP A 168 -7.32 23.04 -0.54
CA ASP A 168 -6.09 22.29 -0.20
C ASP A 168 -5.75 22.41 1.30
N ASP A 169 -6.69 22.84 2.14
CA ASP A 169 -6.49 23.06 3.58
C ASP A 169 -7.37 22.12 4.42
N TRP A 170 -7.75 20.96 3.89
CA TRP A 170 -8.63 20.02 4.58
C TRP A 170 -7.91 19.27 5.68
N ASP A 171 -6.69 18.80 5.38
CA ASP A 171 -5.76 18.14 6.29
C ASP A 171 -4.92 19.14 7.12
N GLY A 172 -5.15 20.44 6.93
CA GLY A 172 -4.40 21.51 7.60
C GLY A 172 -3.03 21.83 6.98
N VAL A 173 -2.71 21.27 5.80
CA VAL A 173 -1.42 21.44 5.14
C VAL A 173 -1.59 22.02 3.73
N ILE A 174 -1.33 23.32 3.59
CA ILE A 174 -1.32 23.99 2.28
C ILE A 174 0.08 23.90 1.68
N SER A 175 0.22 23.32 0.49
CA SER A 175 1.52 23.15 -0.17
C SER A 175 1.59 23.81 -1.54
N SER A 176 2.69 24.55 -1.80
CA SER A 176 2.93 25.17 -3.12
C SER A 176 3.12 24.16 -4.25
N ASN A 177 3.40 22.89 -3.93
CA ASN A 177 3.70 21.83 -4.90
C ASN A 177 2.52 20.87 -5.12
N ARG A 178 1.41 21.00 -4.39
CA ARG A 178 0.22 20.16 -4.57
C ARG A 178 -0.68 20.77 -5.66
N VAL A 179 -0.97 19.98 -6.70
CA VAL A 179 -1.78 20.40 -7.86
C VAL A 179 -3.26 20.02 -7.68
N LYS A 180 -3.62 19.33 -6.59
CA LYS A 180 -4.95 18.73 -6.39
C LYS A 180 -5.53 19.13 -5.04
N ASN A 181 -6.78 19.59 -5.07
CA ASN A 181 -7.59 19.84 -3.87
C ASN A 181 -7.89 18.55 -3.10
N ASP A 182 -8.02 18.66 -1.79
CA ASP A 182 -8.35 17.55 -0.90
C ASP A 182 -9.76 17.02 -1.14
N TRP A 183 -9.96 15.72 -1.00
CA TRP A 183 -11.28 15.09 -1.01
C TRP A 183 -11.49 14.34 0.29
N TYR A 184 -12.73 14.31 0.76
CA TYR A 184 -13.10 13.38 1.83
C TYR A 184 -14.23 12.47 1.36
N HIS A 185 -14.20 11.24 1.83
CA HIS A 185 -15.21 10.24 1.50
C HIS A 185 -15.55 9.40 2.72
N TYR A 186 -16.70 8.74 2.67
CA TYR A 186 -17.11 7.78 3.68
C TYR A 186 -17.97 6.69 3.06
N THR A 187 -17.93 5.51 3.69
CA THR A 187 -18.86 4.41 3.44
C THR A 187 -19.79 4.29 4.63
N SER A 188 -21.11 4.18 4.40
CA SER A 188 -22.11 4.08 5.46
C SER A 188 -23.12 2.98 5.18
N GLY A 189 -23.43 2.18 6.20
CA GLY A 189 -24.66 1.40 6.23
C GLY A 189 -25.85 2.28 6.66
N TYR A 190 -27.04 2.04 6.12
CA TYR A 190 -28.24 2.79 6.49
C TYR A 190 -29.46 1.88 6.66
N LEU A 191 -30.39 2.36 7.48
CA LEU A 191 -31.75 1.84 7.61
C LEU A 191 -32.72 2.94 7.15
N GLN A 192 -33.62 2.62 6.24
CA GLN A 192 -34.58 3.56 5.67
C GLN A 192 -36.00 3.12 5.98
N PHE A 193 -36.76 4.01 6.63
CA PHE A 193 -38.17 3.84 6.94
C PHE A 193 -39.02 4.73 6.02
N ARG A 194 -40.08 4.16 5.41
CA ARG A 194 -40.99 4.89 4.52
C ARG A 194 -42.37 5.01 5.17
N PHE A 195 -42.78 6.26 5.44
CA PHE A 195 -44.01 6.56 6.19
C PHE A 195 -45.26 6.75 5.34
N ARG A 196 -45.11 6.95 4.02
CA ARG A 196 -46.22 6.96 3.05
C ARG A 196 -45.85 6.13 1.83
N THR A 197 -46.65 5.13 1.54
CA THR A 197 -46.61 4.35 0.30
C THR A 197 -47.87 4.69 -0.48
N ARG A 198 -47.73 5.02 -1.76
CA ARG A 198 -48.88 5.19 -2.65
C ARG A 198 -49.30 3.77 -3.04
N GLU A 199 -50.39 3.27 -2.45
CA GLU A 199 -50.95 1.98 -2.82
C GLU A 199 -51.23 1.98 -4.32
N LYS A 200 -50.59 1.06 -5.06
CA LYS A 200 -51.00 0.76 -6.43
C LYS A 200 -52.34 0.04 -6.33
N ALA A 201 -53.36 0.56 -6.99
CA ALA A 201 -54.63 -0.16 -7.15
C ALA A 201 -54.35 -1.60 -7.65
N PRO A 202 -55.01 -2.62 -7.09
CA PRO A 202 -54.77 -4.00 -7.48
C PRO A 202 -55.06 -4.17 -8.97
N LYS A 203 -54.12 -4.77 -9.72
CA LYS A 203 -54.41 -5.31 -11.04
C LYS A 203 -55.35 -6.49 -10.85
N GLN A 204 -56.48 -6.51 -11.56
CA GLN A 204 -57.34 -7.68 -11.62
C GLN A 204 -56.53 -8.86 -12.19
N GLU A 205 -56.38 -9.91 -11.39
CA GLU A 205 -56.03 -11.24 -11.89
C GLU A 205 -57.30 -11.84 -12.52
N GLU A 206 -57.20 -12.30 -13.76
CA GLU A 206 -58.21 -13.17 -14.36
C GLU A 206 -58.21 -14.50 -13.57
N GLN A 207 -59.19 -14.65 -12.68
CA GLN A 207 -59.49 -15.93 -12.04
C GLN A 207 -60.12 -16.86 -13.06
N ASN A 208 -59.38 -17.91 -13.44
CA ASN A 208 -59.94 -19.05 -14.13
C ASN A 208 -60.65 -19.93 -13.08
N ASN A 209 -61.98 -19.78 -12.98
CA ASN A 209 -62.82 -20.56 -12.10
C ASN A 209 -62.92 -22.00 -12.61
N SER A 210 -62.37 -22.97 -11.87
CA SER A 210 -62.88 -24.33 -11.89
C SER A 210 -63.68 -24.58 -10.60
N ILE A 211 -65.00 -24.55 -10.77
CA ILE A 211 -65.97 -24.99 -9.76
C ILE A 211 -65.90 -26.51 -9.69
N ASN A 212 -65.82 -27.06 -8.48
CA ASN A 212 -66.42 -28.36 -8.17
C ASN A 212 -67.00 -28.31 -6.74
N ASN A 213 -68.33 -28.24 -6.68
CA ASN A 213 -69.15 -28.52 -5.50
C ASN A 213 -68.88 -29.94 -4.98
N ILE A 214 -68.86 -30.14 -3.65
CA ILE A 214 -69.78 -31.05 -2.93
C ILE A 214 -70.02 -30.52 -1.50
N ASN A 215 -71.27 -30.61 -1.07
CA ASN A 215 -71.91 -29.99 0.10
C ASN A 215 -71.65 -30.67 1.47
N ASN A 216 -71.92 -29.85 2.49
CA ASN A 216 -72.69 -30.12 3.73
C ASN A 216 -71.97 -30.68 4.96
N TYR A 217 -71.86 -29.86 6.02
CA TYR A 217 -72.17 -30.25 7.40
C TYR A 217 -72.71 -29.06 8.20
N ASN A 218 -73.93 -29.22 8.71
CA ASN A 218 -74.57 -28.39 9.72
C ASN A 218 -74.38 -29.11 11.07
N ASN A 219 -73.56 -28.58 11.98
CA ASN A 219 -73.78 -28.63 13.44
C ASN A 219 -72.66 -27.94 14.23
N ASN A 220 -73.05 -27.36 15.37
CA ASN A 220 -72.22 -26.61 16.33
C ASN A 220 -70.88 -27.30 16.63
N CYS A 221 -69.77 -26.67 16.21
CA CYS A 221 -68.43 -27.05 16.60
C CYS A 221 -67.99 -26.23 17.83
N LEU A 222 -67.67 -26.91 18.92
CA LEU A 222 -66.94 -26.29 20.03
C LEU A 222 -65.54 -25.87 19.54
N LYS A 223 -65.04 -24.77 20.12
CA LYS A 223 -63.76 -24.13 19.79
C LYS A 223 -62.64 -25.19 19.72
N PRO A 224 -61.85 -25.26 18.63
CA PRO A 224 -60.83 -26.29 18.48
C PRO A 224 -59.75 -26.12 19.56
N THR A 225 -59.57 -27.15 20.39
CA THR A 225 -58.39 -27.31 21.22
C THR A 225 -57.36 -28.07 20.39
N ILE A 226 -56.22 -27.44 20.10
CA ILE A 226 -55.12 -28.10 19.39
C ILE A 226 -54.41 -29.01 20.40
N SER A 227 -54.58 -30.32 20.24
CA SER A 227 -53.80 -31.33 20.95
C SER A 227 -52.87 -32.01 19.96
N ILE A 228 -51.57 -31.83 20.11
CA ILE A 228 -50.59 -32.41 19.20
C ILE A 228 -50.40 -33.89 19.57
N ALA A 229 -51.02 -34.78 18.80
CA ALA A 229 -50.70 -36.20 18.81
C ALA A 229 -49.48 -36.42 17.91
N GLU A 230 -48.33 -36.63 18.55
CA GLU A 230 -47.03 -37.01 17.99
C GLU A 230 -46.42 -36.05 16.93
N SER A 231 -45.36 -35.34 17.36
CA SER A 231 -44.62 -34.39 16.53
C SER A 231 -43.34 -35.03 15.96
N SER A 232 -43.37 -35.64 14.78
CA SER A 232 -42.13 -36.03 14.09
C SER A 232 -41.94 -35.24 12.79
N VAL A 233 -40.84 -34.49 12.72
CA VAL A 233 -40.32 -33.92 11.48
C VAL A 233 -39.27 -34.88 10.94
N THR A 234 -39.55 -35.56 9.83
CA THR A 234 -38.59 -36.49 9.23
C THR A 234 -37.69 -35.77 8.24
N THR A 235 -36.40 -35.63 8.56
CA THR A 235 -35.38 -35.19 7.59
C THR A 235 -34.41 -36.34 7.36
N ASN A 236 -34.34 -36.89 6.15
CA ASN A 236 -33.36 -37.92 5.78
C ASN A 236 -33.21 -39.06 6.83
N ASN A 237 -34.34 -39.63 7.30
CA ASN A 237 -34.45 -40.67 8.34
C ASN A 237 -34.12 -40.28 9.80
N GLU A 238 -34.01 -39.00 10.14
CA GLU A 238 -33.93 -38.52 11.53
C GLU A 238 -35.18 -37.71 11.91
N ASN A 239 -35.80 -38.05 13.04
CA ASN A 239 -36.98 -37.38 13.59
C ASN A 239 -36.57 -36.17 14.44
N TYR A 240 -36.90 -34.96 14.00
CA TYR A 240 -36.83 -33.76 14.83
C TYR A 240 -38.19 -33.52 15.49
N TYR A 241 -38.21 -33.34 16.80
CA TYR A 241 -39.44 -33.05 17.55
C TYR A 241 -39.70 -31.53 17.57
N ILE A 242 -40.94 -31.14 17.29
CA ILE A 242 -41.41 -29.76 17.46
C ILE A 242 -41.23 -29.38 18.94
N ARG A 243 -40.54 -28.27 19.22
CA ARG A 243 -40.23 -27.87 20.60
C ARG A 243 -41.25 -26.95 21.25
N THR A 244 -42.04 -26.18 20.50
CA THR A 244 -43.04 -25.27 21.10
C THR A 244 -44.21 -24.98 20.15
N PHE A 245 -45.43 -25.24 20.64
CA PHE A 245 -46.68 -24.70 20.10
C PHE A 245 -47.23 -23.69 21.10
N ASP A 246 -47.56 -22.49 20.63
CA ASP A 246 -48.19 -21.46 21.44
C ASP A 246 -49.71 -21.48 21.23
N PRO A 247 -50.49 -22.00 22.19
CA PRO A 247 -51.95 -22.05 22.09
C PRO A 247 -52.63 -20.68 22.17
N ALA A 248 -51.94 -19.64 22.66
CA ALA A 248 -52.49 -18.28 22.68
C ALA A 248 -52.45 -17.61 21.31
N THR A 249 -51.46 -17.96 20.48
CA THR A 249 -51.27 -17.38 19.14
C THR A 249 -51.52 -18.37 18.00
N ASN A 250 -51.75 -19.64 18.30
CA ASN A 250 -51.84 -20.75 17.34
C ASN A 250 -50.60 -20.85 16.43
N THR A 251 -49.41 -20.60 16.98
CA THR A 251 -48.14 -20.64 16.23
C THR A 251 -47.28 -21.83 16.63
N VAL A 252 -46.61 -22.43 15.65
CA VAL A 252 -45.64 -23.53 15.85
C VAL A 252 -44.26 -23.02 15.48
N ASN A 253 -43.32 -23.11 16.42
CA ASN A 253 -41.93 -22.71 16.21
C ASN A 253 -41.00 -23.91 16.41
N SER A 254 -40.09 -24.12 15.45
CA SER A 254 -39.05 -25.15 15.55
C SER A 254 -37.76 -24.65 14.93
N GLY A 255 -36.67 -24.74 15.68
CA GLY A 255 -35.32 -24.51 15.15
C GLY A 255 -34.83 -25.76 14.44
N VAL A 256 -34.60 -25.68 13.13
CA VAL A 256 -34.13 -26.80 12.30
C VAL A 256 -32.73 -26.48 11.74
N VAL A 257 -31.86 -27.48 11.69
CA VAL A 257 -30.54 -27.38 11.06
C VAL A 257 -30.63 -28.03 9.67
N LEU A 258 -30.45 -27.24 8.61
CA LEU A 258 -30.53 -27.71 7.23
C LEU A 258 -29.26 -28.47 6.84
N LYS A 259 -29.40 -29.57 6.08
CA LYS A 259 -28.28 -30.26 5.43
C LYS A 259 -28.22 -29.83 3.95
N PRO A 260 -27.03 -29.77 3.31
CA PRO A 260 -26.93 -29.43 1.90
C PRO A 260 -27.81 -30.33 1.04
N GLY A 261 -28.56 -29.75 0.11
CA GLY A 261 -29.57 -30.42 -0.72
C GLY A 261 -31.02 -30.08 -0.32
N ILE A 262 -31.94 -30.97 -0.68
CA ILE A 262 -33.38 -30.79 -0.44
C ILE A 262 -33.71 -31.25 0.98
N ASN A 263 -34.29 -30.35 1.78
CA ASN A 263 -34.80 -30.61 3.12
C ASN A 263 -36.32 -30.60 3.06
N ARG A 264 -36.98 -31.73 3.35
CA ARG A 264 -38.45 -31.84 3.40
C ARG A 264 -38.91 -31.81 4.85
N PHE A 265 -39.96 -31.06 5.13
CA PHE A 265 -40.59 -30.92 6.43
C PHE A 265 -42.07 -31.26 6.30
N THR A 266 -42.62 -31.98 7.28
CA THR A 266 -44.05 -32.30 7.35
C THR A 266 -44.59 -31.83 8.68
N LEU A 267 -45.63 -31.01 8.66
CA LEU A 267 -46.40 -30.61 9.81
C LEU A 267 -47.70 -31.40 9.82
N PHE A 268 -47.96 -32.12 10.90
CA PHE A 268 -49.20 -32.83 11.15
C PHE A 268 -49.91 -32.20 12.35
N VAL A 269 -51.22 -31.96 12.21
CA VAL A 269 -52.07 -31.45 13.29
C VAL A 269 -53.36 -32.28 13.34
N GLN A 270 -53.85 -32.56 14.55
CA GLN A 270 -55.05 -33.38 14.75
C GLN A 270 -55.91 -32.82 15.89
N ASN A 271 -57.23 -32.96 15.74
CA ASN A 271 -58.20 -32.81 16.81
C ASN A 271 -59.23 -33.95 16.75
N ASP A 272 -60.21 -33.93 17.65
CA ASP A 272 -61.24 -34.97 17.76
C ASP A 272 -62.15 -35.10 16.52
N CYS A 273 -62.15 -34.09 15.63
CA CYS A 273 -62.96 -34.05 14.43
C CYS A 273 -62.17 -34.40 13.15
N GLY A 274 -60.83 -34.50 13.21
CA GLY A 274 -60.02 -34.86 12.06
C GLY A 274 -58.54 -34.44 12.17
N SER A 275 -57.79 -34.69 11.10
CA SER A 275 -56.36 -34.37 10.99
C SER A 275 -56.05 -33.61 9.71
N ALA A 276 -55.03 -32.76 9.74
CA ALA A 276 -54.49 -32.08 8.58
C ALA A 276 -52.96 -32.22 8.52
N THR A 277 -52.43 -32.31 7.30
CA THR A 277 -51.00 -32.47 7.03
C THR A 277 -50.55 -31.42 6.03
N GLN A 278 -49.41 -30.79 6.27
CA GLN A 278 -48.77 -29.84 5.35
C GLN A 278 -47.31 -30.21 5.14
N ASN A 279 -46.86 -30.19 3.89
CA ASN A 279 -45.45 -30.41 3.53
C ASN A 279 -44.80 -29.09 3.13
N ILE A 280 -43.53 -28.91 3.49
CA ILE A 280 -42.65 -27.80 3.10
C ILE A 280 -41.35 -28.39 2.57
N GLU A 281 -40.82 -27.84 1.49
CA GLU A 281 -39.56 -28.26 0.89
C GLU A 281 -38.62 -27.05 0.83
N ILE A 282 -37.43 -27.17 1.42
CA ILE A 282 -36.39 -26.14 1.46
C ILE A 282 -35.15 -26.67 0.75
N HIS A 283 -34.76 -26.02 -0.34
CA HIS A 283 -33.50 -26.32 -1.05
C HIS A 283 -32.39 -25.50 -0.41
N TYR A 284 -31.46 -26.15 0.28
CA TYR A 284 -30.30 -25.51 0.89
C TYR A 284 -29.04 -25.84 0.08
N THR A 285 -28.48 -24.84 -0.59
CA THR A 285 -27.19 -24.98 -1.28
C THR A 285 -26.08 -24.50 -0.35
N ASP A 286 -25.11 -25.37 -0.02
CA ASP A 286 -23.90 -24.98 0.72
C ASP A 286 -23.02 -24.14 -0.21
N CYS A 287 -23.17 -22.83 -0.11
CA CYS A 287 -22.50 -21.87 -0.99
C CYS A 287 -21.20 -21.40 -0.35
N ARG A 288 -20.05 -21.82 -0.90
CA ARG A 288 -18.72 -21.45 -0.40
C ARG A 288 -18.07 -20.43 -1.32
N LEU A 289 -17.59 -19.32 -0.76
CA LEU A 289 -16.75 -18.39 -1.50
C LEU A 289 -15.41 -19.06 -1.86
N PRO A 290 -14.73 -18.61 -2.92
CA PRO A 290 -13.37 -19.04 -3.20
C PRO A 290 -12.45 -18.75 -2.01
N ASN A 291 -11.52 -19.64 -1.71
CA ASN A 291 -10.59 -19.49 -0.59
C ASN A 291 -9.16 -19.47 -1.14
N ILE A 292 -8.42 -18.39 -0.91
CA ILE A 292 -7.06 -18.18 -1.45
C ILE A 292 -6.06 -18.14 -0.30
N ASN A 293 -5.11 -19.07 -0.33
CA ASN A 293 -4.02 -19.18 0.63
C ASN A 293 -2.67 -19.24 -0.11
N PHE A 294 -1.80 -18.25 0.13
CA PHE A 294 -0.44 -18.30 -0.40
C PHE A 294 0.39 -19.36 0.33
N SER A 295 1.10 -20.19 -0.42
CA SER A 295 1.93 -21.28 0.12
C SER A 295 3.27 -20.78 0.64
N ASN A 296 3.82 -19.73 0.01
CA ASN A 296 5.16 -19.21 0.29
C ASN A 296 5.20 -17.71 0.59
N LEU A 297 4.05 -17.05 0.71
CA LEU A 297 3.92 -15.63 1.05
C LEU A 297 2.93 -15.45 2.19
N VAL A 298 3.02 -14.30 2.87
CA VAL A 298 2.12 -13.94 3.95
C VAL A 298 0.95 -13.15 3.36
N LYS A 299 -0.26 -13.71 3.44
CA LYS A 299 -1.49 -13.00 3.07
C LYS A 299 -1.63 -11.74 3.92
N ASP A 300 -1.94 -10.63 3.26
CA ASP A 300 -2.08 -9.29 3.87
C ASP A 300 -0.83 -8.84 4.66
N GLY A 301 0.33 -9.43 4.34
CA GLY A 301 1.63 -9.12 4.93
C GLY A 301 2.69 -8.85 3.87
N SER A 302 3.95 -8.82 4.33
CA SER A 302 5.10 -8.51 3.49
C SER A 302 6.21 -9.57 3.63
N THR A 303 6.85 -9.91 2.51
CA THR A 303 8.03 -10.80 2.46
C THR A 303 9.17 -10.10 1.74
N THR A 304 10.39 -10.15 2.28
CA THR A 304 11.60 -9.63 1.61
C THR A 304 12.34 -10.73 0.87
N VAL A 305 12.75 -10.45 -0.38
CA VAL A 305 13.54 -11.37 -1.22
C VAL A 305 14.72 -10.64 -1.87
N GLN A 306 15.79 -11.38 -2.18
CA GLN A 306 17.00 -10.84 -2.81
C GLN A 306 17.11 -11.14 -4.31
N GLN A 307 16.17 -11.91 -4.86
CA GLN A 307 16.18 -12.31 -6.26
C GLN A 307 15.09 -11.56 -7.04
N PRO A 308 15.35 -11.16 -8.30
CA PRO A 308 14.38 -10.46 -9.13
C PRO A 308 13.25 -11.35 -9.65
N ILE A 309 13.31 -12.66 -9.39
CA ILE A 309 12.33 -13.64 -9.83
C ILE A 309 11.76 -14.35 -8.60
N LEU A 310 10.43 -14.32 -8.48
CA LEU A 310 9.67 -15.03 -7.45
C LEU A 310 8.84 -16.14 -8.09
N ASN A 311 9.01 -17.36 -7.58
CA ASN A 311 8.11 -18.48 -7.90
C ASN A 311 6.95 -18.46 -6.90
N LEU A 312 5.81 -17.93 -7.32
CA LEU A 312 4.59 -17.83 -6.53
C LEU A 312 3.86 -19.18 -6.52
N SER A 313 3.42 -19.62 -5.35
CA SER A 313 2.56 -20.80 -5.17
C SER A 313 1.42 -20.47 -4.21
N ALA A 314 0.21 -20.91 -4.52
CA ALA A 314 -0.97 -20.75 -3.68
C ALA A 314 -1.92 -21.94 -3.83
N ILE A 315 -2.78 -22.14 -2.84
CA ILE A 315 -3.96 -23.01 -2.91
C ILE A 315 -5.19 -22.12 -3.07
N ILE A 316 -5.98 -22.37 -4.11
CA ILE A 316 -7.20 -21.62 -4.43
C ILE A 316 -8.38 -22.58 -4.55
N GLU A 317 -9.16 -22.71 -3.48
CA GLU A 317 -10.29 -23.64 -3.41
C GLU A 317 -11.58 -23.02 -3.93
N ASN A 318 -12.56 -23.86 -4.28
CA ASN A 318 -13.92 -23.48 -4.72
C ASN A 318 -13.96 -22.55 -5.94
N THR A 319 -13.01 -22.67 -6.87
CA THR A 319 -12.99 -21.89 -8.13
C THR A 319 -12.65 -22.77 -9.33
N GLN A 320 -12.57 -22.15 -10.51
CA GLN A 320 -12.02 -22.76 -11.72
C GLN A 320 -10.99 -21.81 -12.33
N SER A 321 -10.06 -22.35 -13.12
CA SER A 321 -8.99 -21.58 -13.77
C SER A 321 -9.48 -20.31 -14.49
N SER A 322 -10.60 -20.40 -15.21
CA SER A 322 -11.18 -19.28 -15.98
C SER A 322 -11.67 -18.12 -15.11
N ASN A 323 -11.86 -18.35 -13.81
CA ASN A 323 -12.41 -17.39 -12.88
C ASN A 323 -11.34 -16.79 -11.95
N ILE A 324 -10.05 -17.05 -12.23
CA ILE A 324 -8.91 -16.52 -11.50
C ILE A 324 -8.35 -15.32 -12.27
N LEU A 325 -8.16 -14.21 -11.56
CA LEU A 325 -7.48 -13.02 -12.05
C LEU A 325 -6.21 -12.79 -11.22
N PHE A 326 -5.08 -12.60 -11.89
CA PHE A 326 -3.78 -12.42 -11.26
C PHE A 326 -3.20 -11.06 -11.62
N TYR A 327 -2.72 -10.31 -10.63
CA TYR A 327 -2.16 -8.97 -10.79
C TYR A 327 -0.80 -8.84 -10.11
N VAL A 328 0.10 -8.11 -10.78
CA VAL A 328 1.39 -7.68 -10.21
C VAL A 328 1.51 -6.18 -10.45
N ASN A 329 1.65 -5.40 -9.37
CA ASN A 329 1.68 -3.94 -9.38
C ASN A 329 0.47 -3.32 -10.12
N GLY A 330 -0.72 -3.91 -9.91
CA GLY A 330 -1.98 -3.50 -10.54
C GLY A 330 -2.15 -3.93 -12.00
N ILE A 331 -1.13 -4.54 -12.62
CA ILE A 331 -1.19 -5.01 -14.01
C ILE A 331 -1.63 -6.47 -14.02
N SER A 332 -2.71 -6.76 -14.75
CA SER A 332 -3.21 -8.12 -14.96
C SER A 332 -2.20 -8.97 -15.71
N ARG A 333 -1.98 -10.21 -15.24
CA ARG A 333 -1.04 -11.18 -15.77
C ARG A 333 -1.80 -12.45 -16.16
N SER A 334 -1.59 -12.90 -17.40
CA SER A 334 -2.16 -14.15 -17.91
C SER A 334 -1.26 -15.37 -17.73
N LEU A 335 0.01 -15.17 -17.37
CA LEU A 335 1.00 -16.24 -17.21
C LEU A 335 0.91 -16.85 -15.80
N PHE A 336 -0.03 -17.77 -15.62
CA PHE A 336 -0.12 -18.65 -14.45
C PHE A 336 -0.61 -20.04 -14.87
N SER A 337 -0.38 -21.03 -14.02
CA SER A 337 -1.01 -22.35 -14.10
C SER A 337 -1.92 -22.57 -12.90
N TYR A 338 -3.02 -23.28 -13.11
CA TYR A 338 -3.93 -23.71 -12.04
C TYR A 338 -4.37 -25.15 -12.30
N ASP A 339 -4.13 -26.03 -11.32
CA ASP A 339 -4.55 -27.43 -11.34
C ASP A 339 -5.86 -27.60 -10.57
N ASN A 340 -6.98 -27.84 -11.28
CA ASN A 340 -8.30 -28.02 -10.66
C ASN A 340 -8.41 -29.33 -9.85
N LEU A 341 -7.45 -30.26 -9.92
CA LEU A 341 -7.48 -31.48 -9.12
C LEU A 341 -7.01 -31.25 -7.68
N ASN A 342 -6.02 -30.37 -7.52
CA ASN A 342 -5.34 -30.12 -6.24
C ASN A 342 -5.43 -28.66 -5.78
N ASP A 343 -6.20 -27.84 -6.50
CA ASP A 343 -6.38 -26.40 -6.25
C ASP A 343 -5.08 -25.58 -6.28
N VAL A 344 -4.02 -26.10 -6.90
CA VAL A 344 -2.68 -25.47 -6.90
C VAL A 344 -2.58 -24.42 -7.98
N PHE A 345 -2.29 -23.18 -7.58
CA PHE A 345 -1.94 -22.06 -8.45
C PHE A 345 -0.42 -21.82 -8.43
N GLN A 346 0.19 -21.62 -9.60
CA GLN A 346 1.61 -21.27 -9.72
C GLN A 346 1.85 -20.17 -10.77
N SER A 347 2.81 -19.30 -10.50
CA SER A 347 3.27 -18.30 -11.46
C SER A 347 4.71 -17.88 -11.17
N THR A 348 5.43 -17.43 -12.20
CA THR A 348 6.75 -16.81 -12.05
C THR A 348 6.61 -15.30 -12.24
N VAL A 349 7.00 -14.54 -11.23
CA VAL A 349 6.85 -13.09 -11.17
C VAL A 349 8.22 -12.43 -11.27
N SER A 350 8.39 -11.52 -12.22
CA SER A 350 9.54 -10.62 -12.25
C SER A 350 9.26 -9.39 -11.38
N LEU A 351 10.12 -9.16 -10.40
CA LEU A 351 9.99 -8.10 -9.40
C LEU A 351 10.78 -6.85 -9.84
N GLN A 352 10.20 -5.69 -9.56
CA GLN A 352 10.90 -4.40 -9.65
C GLN A 352 11.62 -4.13 -8.32
N PRO A 353 12.79 -3.46 -8.31
CA PRO A 353 13.44 -3.08 -7.05
C PRO A 353 12.47 -2.32 -6.13
N GLY A 354 12.44 -2.71 -4.85
CA GLY A 354 11.49 -2.17 -3.88
C GLY A 354 10.21 -3.01 -3.73
N THR A 355 9.13 -2.37 -3.30
CA THR A 355 7.86 -3.05 -2.99
C THR A 355 7.07 -3.42 -4.25
N ASN A 356 6.69 -4.69 -4.37
CA ASN A 356 5.81 -5.19 -5.41
C ASN A 356 4.51 -5.71 -4.78
N LEU A 357 3.36 -5.25 -5.26
CA LEU A 357 2.06 -5.71 -4.80
C LEU A 357 1.57 -6.87 -5.68
N ILE A 358 1.37 -8.03 -5.08
CA ILE A 358 0.86 -9.23 -5.73
C ILE A 358 -0.59 -9.44 -5.26
N LYS A 359 -1.53 -9.57 -6.19
CA LYS A 359 -2.95 -9.79 -5.89
C LYS A 359 -3.51 -10.93 -6.74
N VAL A 360 -4.22 -11.84 -6.11
CA VAL A 360 -4.99 -12.91 -6.75
C VAL A 360 -6.46 -12.73 -6.39
N GLU A 361 -7.34 -12.77 -7.38
CA GLU A 361 -8.78 -12.77 -7.21
C GLU A 361 -9.36 -14.05 -7.79
N ALA A 362 -10.37 -14.61 -7.13
CA ALA A 362 -11.08 -15.79 -7.60
C ALA A 362 -12.59 -15.60 -7.43
N SER A 363 -13.37 -16.20 -8.33
CA SER A 363 -14.83 -16.09 -8.30
C SER A 363 -15.53 -17.41 -8.63
N ASN A 364 -16.71 -17.58 -8.04
CA ASN A 364 -17.64 -18.64 -8.37
C ASN A 364 -19.09 -18.13 -8.29
N LEU A 365 -20.08 -19.01 -8.42
CA LEU A 365 -21.50 -18.65 -8.35
C LEU A 365 -21.93 -18.08 -6.99
N CYS A 366 -21.18 -18.33 -5.93
CA CYS A 366 -21.44 -17.83 -4.58
C CYS A 366 -20.89 -16.42 -4.35
N GLY A 367 -19.91 -16.00 -5.15
CA GLY A 367 -19.31 -14.67 -5.06
C GLY A 367 -17.82 -14.68 -5.39
N SER A 368 -17.13 -13.63 -4.98
CA SER A 368 -15.72 -13.40 -5.25
C SER A 368 -14.92 -13.19 -3.96
N SER A 369 -13.68 -13.64 -3.95
CA SER A 369 -12.71 -13.33 -2.90
C SER A 369 -11.38 -12.92 -3.53
N PHE A 370 -10.50 -12.32 -2.72
CA PHE A 370 -9.15 -12.00 -3.13
C PHE A 370 -8.16 -12.21 -1.98
N ALA A 371 -6.89 -12.35 -2.34
CA ALA A 371 -5.77 -12.25 -1.42
C ALA A 371 -4.69 -11.36 -2.05
N ALA A 372 -4.08 -10.51 -1.22
CA ALA A 372 -2.95 -9.68 -1.62
C ALA A 372 -1.76 -9.89 -0.69
N THR A 373 -0.57 -9.58 -1.16
CA THR A 373 0.67 -9.64 -0.39
C THR A 373 1.69 -8.69 -1.01
N GLU A 374 2.52 -8.09 -0.17
CA GLU A 374 3.64 -7.26 -0.58
C GLU A 374 4.92 -8.08 -0.64
N VAL A 375 5.69 -7.93 -1.72
CA VAL A 375 7.01 -8.54 -1.86
C VAL A 375 8.03 -7.44 -2.05
N ILE A 376 8.89 -7.25 -1.05
CA ILE A 376 9.98 -6.30 -1.10
C ILE A 376 11.17 -6.99 -1.78
N TYR A 377 11.46 -6.61 -3.01
CA TYR A 377 12.69 -7.01 -3.67
C TYR A 377 13.82 -6.09 -3.23
N ASP A 378 14.58 -6.56 -2.25
CA ASP A 378 15.77 -5.88 -1.80
C ASP A 378 16.98 -6.32 -2.65
N ASN A 379 17.27 -5.56 -3.70
CA ASN A 379 18.42 -5.78 -4.59
C ASN A 379 19.74 -5.29 -3.98
N CYS A 380 19.90 -5.38 -2.66
CA CYS A 380 21.07 -4.88 -1.97
C CYS A 380 22.29 -5.74 -2.31
N VAL A 381 23.34 -5.14 -2.86
CA VAL A 381 24.62 -5.79 -3.12
C VAL A 381 25.68 -5.10 -2.29
N THR A 382 26.41 -5.85 -1.46
CA THR A 382 27.53 -5.28 -0.68
C THR A 382 28.62 -4.78 -1.62
N PRO A 383 29.13 -3.55 -1.42
CA PRO A 383 30.11 -2.96 -2.32
C PRO A 383 31.46 -3.69 -2.22
N SER A 384 32.22 -3.71 -3.31
CA SER A 384 33.62 -4.13 -3.29
C SER A 384 34.49 -3.31 -4.24
N LEU A 385 35.74 -3.11 -3.84
CA LEU A 385 36.75 -2.35 -4.57
C LEU A 385 37.99 -3.23 -4.76
N SER A 386 38.60 -3.22 -5.96
CA SER A 386 39.89 -3.86 -6.14
C SER A 386 40.78 -3.12 -7.14
N MET A 387 42.10 -3.18 -6.92
CA MET A 387 43.08 -2.44 -7.71
C MET A 387 43.17 -3.01 -9.12
N MET A 388 43.25 -2.14 -10.14
CA MET A 388 43.44 -2.55 -11.53
C MET A 388 44.75 -1.99 -12.11
N SER A 389 45.00 -0.69 -11.96
CA SER A 389 46.27 -0.04 -12.33
C SER A 389 46.66 1.00 -11.28
N PRO A 390 47.84 0.95 -10.65
CA PRO A 390 48.86 -0.10 -10.84
C PRO A 390 48.32 -1.48 -10.44
N SER A 391 48.89 -2.55 -10.99
CA SER A 391 48.52 -3.93 -10.62
C SER A 391 49.15 -4.38 -9.29
N THR A 392 50.06 -3.57 -8.73
CA THR A 392 50.76 -3.87 -7.49
C THR A 392 50.88 -2.61 -6.63
N ASN A 393 50.59 -2.75 -5.34
CA ASN A 393 50.69 -1.66 -4.40
C ASN A 393 52.15 -1.27 -4.14
N GLY A 394 52.44 0.03 -4.03
CA GLY A 394 53.81 0.53 -3.81
C GLY A 394 54.68 0.60 -5.06
N THR A 395 54.09 0.55 -6.25
CA THR A 395 54.83 0.66 -7.52
C THR A 395 55.61 1.98 -7.60
N THR A 396 56.86 1.93 -8.06
CA THR A 396 57.70 3.12 -8.29
C THR A 396 57.54 3.62 -9.72
N VAL A 397 57.35 4.93 -9.89
CA VAL A 397 57.13 5.57 -11.20
C VAL A 397 58.07 6.75 -11.40
N SER A 398 58.40 7.07 -12.66
CA SER A 398 59.33 8.15 -13.04
C SER A 398 58.64 9.41 -13.59
N SER A 399 57.31 9.37 -13.77
CA SER A 399 56.48 10.52 -14.18
C SER A 399 55.53 10.91 -13.05
N ALA A 400 55.38 12.22 -12.80
CA ALA A 400 54.44 12.76 -11.80
C ALA A 400 52.97 12.56 -12.21
N SER A 401 52.67 12.63 -13.51
CA SER A 401 51.31 12.39 -14.01
C SER A 401 51.07 10.89 -14.15
N GLN A 402 50.10 10.37 -13.39
CA GLN A 402 49.69 8.97 -13.42
C GLN A 402 48.17 8.87 -13.57
N THR A 403 47.69 7.71 -14.02
CA THR A 403 46.27 7.37 -14.04
C THR A 403 46.07 6.08 -13.27
N VAL A 404 45.33 6.16 -12.17
CA VAL A 404 45.00 5.01 -11.32
C VAL A 404 43.62 4.49 -11.69
N THR A 405 43.46 3.18 -11.83
CA THR A 405 42.17 2.53 -12.08
C THR A 405 41.84 1.50 -11.01
N VAL A 406 40.56 1.46 -10.63
CA VAL A 406 40.00 0.59 -9.59
C VAL A 406 38.74 -0.05 -10.16
N SER A 407 38.63 -1.38 -10.06
CA SER A 407 37.36 -2.06 -10.35
C SER A 407 36.42 -1.93 -9.16
N THR A 408 35.14 -1.72 -9.47
CA THR A 408 34.09 -1.43 -8.49
C THR A 408 32.91 -2.35 -8.76
N PHE A 409 32.35 -2.96 -7.71
CA PHE A 409 31.15 -3.78 -7.80
C PHE A 409 30.14 -3.37 -6.73
N GLY A 410 28.84 -3.45 -7.04
CA GLY A 410 27.77 -3.07 -6.12
C GLY A 410 27.45 -1.57 -6.06
N PHE A 411 28.06 -0.73 -6.90
CA PHE A 411 27.82 0.72 -6.93
C PHE A 411 26.93 1.14 -8.10
N ASN A 412 26.09 2.15 -7.89
CA ASN A 412 25.12 2.65 -8.87
C ASN A 412 25.45 4.04 -9.43
N GLY A 413 26.39 4.77 -8.82
CA GLY A 413 26.73 6.11 -9.30
C GLY A 413 28.06 6.66 -8.80
N LYS A 414 28.63 7.59 -9.57
CA LYS A 414 29.89 8.29 -9.21
C LYS A 414 29.82 8.97 -7.83
N SER A 415 28.65 9.45 -7.44
CA SER A 415 28.43 10.15 -6.17
C SER A 415 28.62 9.26 -4.93
N GLU A 416 28.65 7.93 -5.11
CA GLU A 416 28.89 6.97 -4.04
C GLU A 416 30.37 6.85 -3.65
N PHE A 417 31.27 7.54 -4.38
CA PHE A 417 32.72 7.49 -4.14
C PHE A 417 33.27 8.82 -3.61
N SER A 418 34.18 8.71 -2.65
CA SER A 418 35.08 9.77 -2.21
C SER A 418 36.51 9.34 -2.49
N VAL A 419 37.24 10.12 -3.29
CA VAL A 419 38.63 9.81 -3.66
C VAL A 419 39.54 10.87 -3.06
N LEU A 420 40.59 10.46 -2.35
CA LEU A 420 41.57 11.36 -1.75
C LEU A 420 42.98 11.04 -2.23
N LEU A 421 43.74 12.04 -2.66
CA LEU A 421 45.16 11.94 -2.93
C LEU A 421 45.94 12.65 -1.81
N ASN A 422 46.78 11.91 -1.09
CA ASN A 422 47.54 12.41 0.05
C ASN A 422 46.66 13.12 1.10
N GLY A 423 45.46 12.57 1.33
CA GLY A 423 44.46 13.13 2.25
C GLY A 423 43.65 14.32 1.70
N GLN A 424 43.93 14.80 0.49
CA GLN A 424 43.19 15.89 -0.16
C GLN A 424 42.15 15.33 -1.13
N ASN A 425 40.95 15.91 -1.15
CA ASN A 425 39.87 15.46 -2.02
C ASN A 425 40.23 15.62 -3.51
N LEU A 426 40.05 14.55 -4.28
CA LEU A 426 40.31 14.49 -5.72
C LEU A 426 38.96 14.43 -6.46
N SER A 427 38.52 15.54 -7.03
CA SER A 427 37.19 15.65 -7.66
C SER A 427 37.14 15.24 -9.15
N ASN A 428 38.30 15.24 -9.82
CA ASN A 428 38.45 15.04 -11.27
C ASN A 428 38.49 13.56 -11.71
N PHE A 429 38.10 12.61 -10.86
CA PHE A 429 37.96 11.21 -11.26
C PHE A 429 36.71 10.97 -12.12
N SER A 430 36.70 9.88 -12.89
CA SER A 430 35.54 9.39 -13.61
C SER A 430 35.15 8.00 -13.14
N TRP A 431 33.88 7.64 -13.29
CA TRP A 431 33.39 6.28 -13.02
C TRP A 431 32.47 5.86 -14.16
N ALA A 432 32.80 4.74 -14.82
CA ALA A 432 32.02 4.18 -15.91
C ALA A 432 32.25 2.67 -16.00
N ASN A 433 31.19 1.91 -16.33
CA ASN A 433 31.25 0.46 -16.57
C ASN A 433 31.96 -0.34 -15.46
N GLY A 434 31.71 0.02 -14.19
CA GLY A 434 32.30 -0.66 -13.04
C GLY A 434 33.80 -0.37 -12.83
N VAL A 435 34.33 0.70 -13.44
CA VAL A 435 35.72 1.13 -13.27
C VAL A 435 35.77 2.60 -12.86
N LEU A 436 36.47 2.87 -11.76
CA LEU A 436 36.85 4.21 -11.32
C LEU A 436 38.23 4.54 -11.90
N THR A 437 38.35 5.69 -12.57
CA THR A 437 39.58 6.19 -13.18
C THR A 437 39.94 7.53 -12.56
N ALA A 438 41.09 7.61 -11.88
CA ALA A 438 41.58 8.77 -11.17
C ALA A 438 42.89 9.28 -11.81
N PRO A 439 42.86 10.40 -12.57
CA PRO A 439 44.08 11.07 -12.98
C PRO A 439 44.70 11.80 -11.79
N VAL A 440 45.95 11.45 -11.45
CA VAL A 440 46.65 11.96 -10.26
C VAL A 440 47.96 12.63 -10.66
N THR A 441 48.33 13.68 -9.93
CA THR A 441 49.65 14.32 -10.04
C THR A 441 50.40 14.10 -8.72
N LEU A 442 51.46 13.31 -8.79
CA LEU A 442 52.23 12.85 -7.64
C LEU A 442 53.28 13.87 -7.20
N VAL A 443 53.51 13.98 -5.89
CA VAL A 443 54.66 14.69 -5.32
C VAL A 443 55.84 13.72 -5.16
N ASN A 444 57.08 14.22 -5.17
CA ASN A 444 58.26 13.34 -5.06
C ASN A 444 58.23 12.53 -3.74
N GLY A 445 58.45 11.22 -3.83
CA GLY A 445 58.32 10.27 -2.74
C GLY A 445 57.01 9.48 -2.76
N ASN A 446 56.59 9.00 -1.57
CA ASN A 446 55.37 8.20 -1.43
C ASN A 446 54.11 9.05 -1.53
N ASN A 447 53.16 8.59 -2.34
CA ASN A 447 51.84 9.16 -2.50
C ASN A 447 50.80 8.10 -2.19
N THR A 448 49.68 8.49 -1.58
CA THR A 448 48.59 7.59 -1.21
C THR A 448 47.28 8.06 -1.83
N LEU A 449 46.64 7.19 -2.61
CA LEU A 449 45.29 7.36 -3.11
C LEU A 449 44.35 6.51 -2.25
N THR A 450 43.39 7.14 -1.60
CA THR A 450 42.32 6.47 -0.83
C THR A 450 41.03 6.57 -1.61
N VAL A 451 40.39 5.43 -1.89
CA VAL A 451 39.08 5.35 -2.54
C VAL A 451 38.10 4.76 -1.54
N ASN A 452 37.18 5.60 -1.08
CA ASN A 452 36.07 5.19 -0.23
C ASN A 452 34.82 5.09 -1.10
N GLY A 453 34.10 3.98 -1.00
CA GLY A 453 32.81 3.80 -1.66
C GLY A 453 31.75 3.43 -0.64
N THR A 454 30.59 4.09 -0.68
CA THR A 454 29.45 3.78 0.19
C THR A 454 28.18 3.67 -0.66
N ASN A 455 27.51 2.52 -0.57
CA ASN A 455 26.16 2.35 -1.08
C ASN A 455 25.19 2.08 0.08
N ARG A 456 23.90 1.89 -0.22
CA ARG A 456 22.87 1.62 0.81
C ARG A 456 23.07 0.31 1.61
N CYS A 457 23.98 -0.56 1.17
CA CYS A 457 24.21 -1.90 1.71
C CYS A 457 25.50 -2.01 2.53
N GLY A 458 26.40 -1.02 2.43
CA GLY A 458 27.69 -1.06 3.11
C GLY A 458 28.67 0.00 2.61
N SER A 459 29.88 -0.06 3.15
CA SER A 459 31.00 0.79 2.76
C SER A 459 32.27 -0.03 2.59
N GLU A 460 33.09 0.33 1.63
CA GLU A 460 34.39 -0.29 1.34
C GLU A 460 35.45 0.80 1.17
N SER A 461 36.70 0.50 1.54
CA SER A 461 37.83 1.43 1.43
C SER A 461 39.06 0.74 0.86
N LEU A 462 39.61 1.27 -0.23
CA LEU A 462 40.83 0.80 -0.86
C LEU A 462 41.92 1.88 -0.80
N VAL A 463 43.12 1.51 -0.33
CA VAL A 463 44.30 2.39 -0.27
C VAL A 463 45.36 1.90 -1.24
N ILE A 464 45.78 2.78 -2.15
CA ILE A 464 46.79 2.55 -3.19
C ILE A 464 47.96 3.50 -2.96
N THR A 465 49.18 2.96 -2.93
CA THR A 465 50.42 3.70 -2.72
C THR A 465 51.24 3.68 -4.00
N LEU A 466 51.76 4.84 -4.40
CA LEU A 466 52.69 5.04 -5.52
C LEU A 466 53.92 5.80 -5.04
N ASN A 467 55.11 5.32 -5.38
CA ASN A 467 56.35 6.03 -5.07
C ASN A 467 56.84 6.77 -6.32
N TYR A 468 56.72 8.10 -6.35
CA TYR A 468 57.23 8.89 -7.46
C TYR A 468 58.69 9.26 -7.21
N GLN A 469 59.58 8.77 -8.07
CA GLN A 469 60.99 9.18 -8.07
C GLN A 469 61.27 9.96 -9.34
N GLN A 470 61.49 11.27 -9.19
CA GLN A 470 61.81 12.11 -10.34
C GLN A 470 63.08 11.62 -11.03
N CYS A 471 62.98 11.34 -12.34
CA CYS A 471 64.14 11.04 -13.16
C CYS A 471 64.99 12.31 -13.32
N GLN A 472 66.19 12.32 -12.74
CA GLN A 472 67.14 13.41 -12.89
C GLN A 472 68.15 13.05 -13.98
N ALA A 473 68.31 13.93 -14.97
CA ALA A 473 69.32 13.73 -16.00
C ALA A 473 70.73 13.72 -15.37
N PRO A 474 71.63 12.84 -15.83
CA PRO A 474 73.01 12.86 -15.39
C PRO A 474 73.67 14.17 -15.82
N VAL A 475 74.40 14.79 -14.90
CA VAL A 475 75.14 16.03 -15.16
C VAL A 475 76.63 15.73 -15.10
N ILE A 476 77.37 16.16 -16.13
CA ILE A 476 78.83 16.07 -16.18
C ILE A 476 79.40 17.48 -16.24
N THR A 477 80.35 17.78 -15.37
CA THR A 477 81.08 19.06 -15.34
C THR A 477 82.56 18.81 -15.40
N LEU A 478 83.26 19.40 -16.37
CA LEU A 478 84.72 19.35 -16.46
C LEU A 478 85.33 20.19 -15.33
N GLN A 479 86.25 19.61 -14.56
CA GLN A 479 86.98 20.28 -13.48
C GLN A 479 88.46 20.51 -13.81
N ASN A 480 89.07 19.63 -14.60
CA ASN A 480 90.44 19.81 -15.08
C ASN A 480 90.59 19.13 -16.46
N PRO A 481 91.03 19.83 -17.53
CA PRO A 481 91.38 21.25 -17.59
C PRO A 481 90.19 22.19 -17.36
N ALA A 482 90.45 23.48 -17.08
CA ALA A 482 89.39 24.48 -16.93
C ALA A 482 88.66 24.84 -18.25
N SER A 483 89.20 24.40 -19.39
CA SER A 483 88.64 24.60 -20.73
C SER A 483 88.62 23.29 -21.51
N VAL A 484 87.69 23.20 -22.46
CA VAL A 484 87.50 22.01 -23.30
C VAL A 484 88.67 21.77 -24.25
N ASN A 485 89.45 22.82 -24.55
CA ASN A 485 90.66 22.78 -25.35
C ASN A 485 91.85 23.27 -24.51
N VAL A 486 92.85 22.42 -24.30
CA VAL A 486 94.10 22.74 -23.60
C VAL A 486 95.27 22.00 -24.26
N SER A 487 96.42 22.67 -24.35
CA SER A 487 97.68 22.05 -24.78
C SER A 487 98.55 21.78 -23.55
N VAL A 488 99.13 20.59 -23.47
CA VAL A 488 99.94 20.14 -22.32
C VAL A 488 101.33 19.69 -22.79
N SER A 489 102.37 19.99 -22.01
CA SER A 489 103.77 19.72 -22.37
C SER A 489 104.39 18.51 -21.66
N LYS A 490 103.62 17.79 -20.85
CA LYS A 490 104.04 16.58 -20.11
C LYS A 490 103.03 15.45 -20.34
N ALA A 491 103.54 14.24 -20.56
CA ALA A 491 102.73 13.05 -20.85
C ALA A 491 101.77 12.62 -19.72
N PRO A 492 102.11 12.66 -18.41
CA PRO A 492 101.11 12.42 -17.38
C PRO A 492 100.20 13.65 -17.25
N TYR A 493 98.96 13.52 -17.73
CA TYR A 493 97.93 14.54 -17.58
C TYR A 493 96.65 13.96 -16.96
N THR A 494 96.14 14.58 -15.90
CA THR A 494 94.94 14.11 -15.20
C THR A 494 93.72 14.90 -15.65
N VAL A 495 92.77 14.25 -16.32
CA VAL A 495 91.46 14.83 -16.58
C VAL A 495 90.55 14.57 -15.38
N LYS A 496 89.85 15.59 -14.90
CA LYS A 496 88.89 15.48 -13.78
C LYS A 496 87.51 15.93 -14.22
N PHE A 497 86.51 15.09 -13.97
CA PHE A 497 85.09 15.39 -14.15
C PHE A 497 84.37 15.23 -12.82
N LYS A 498 83.39 16.10 -12.57
CA LYS A 498 82.38 15.90 -11.54
C LYS A 498 81.12 15.37 -12.23
N THR A 499 80.62 14.24 -11.76
CA THR A 499 79.36 13.66 -12.23
C THR A 499 78.30 13.73 -11.13
N GLN A 500 77.04 13.93 -11.51
CA GLN A 500 75.87 13.85 -10.62
C GLN A 500 74.76 13.05 -11.32
N ASN A 501 73.92 12.36 -10.53
CA ASN A 501 72.72 11.64 -11.00
C ASN A 501 72.99 10.52 -12.03
N GLN A 502 74.18 9.91 -12.00
CA GLN A 502 74.53 8.76 -12.84
C GLN A 502 74.42 7.42 -12.09
N SER A 503 74.02 6.37 -12.80
CA SER A 503 74.01 4.98 -12.31
C SER A 503 75.27 4.19 -12.69
N SER A 504 75.98 4.61 -13.73
CA SER A 504 77.26 4.05 -14.16
C SER A 504 78.13 5.13 -14.81
N ILE A 505 79.45 4.91 -14.83
CA ILE A 505 80.42 5.81 -15.46
C ILE A 505 81.35 4.95 -16.32
N SER A 506 81.58 5.39 -17.55
CA SER A 506 82.62 4.85 -18.43
C SER A 506 83.36 6.02 -19.07
N LEU A 507 84.70 5.96 -19.07
CA LEU A 507 85.56 6.91 -19.77
C LEU A 507 86.22 6.15 -20.93
N MET A 508 85.85 6.49 -22.17
CA MET A 508 86.57 6.04 -23.35
C MET A 508 87.69 7.04 -23.65
N VAL A 509 88.91 6.54 -23.86
CA VAL A 509 90.11 7.33 -24.15
C VAL A 509 90.63 6.94 -25.53
#